data_AF-A0A1B1A495-F1
#
_entry.id   AF-A0A1B1A495-F1
#
_cell.length_a   1.000
_cell.length_b   1.000
_cell.length_c   1.000
_cell.angle_alpha   90.00
_cell.angle_beta   90.00
_cell.angle_gamma   90.00
#
_symmetry.space_group_name_H-M   'P 1'
#
loop_
_entity.id
_entity.type
_entity.pdbx_description
1 polymer ?
#
loop_
_entity_poly.entity_id
_entity_poly.type
_entity_poly.pdbx_seq_one_letter_code
_entity_poly.pdbx_strand_id
1 'polypeptide(L)' 'MTTSACSSCAFYEDHKANNEQTLENAGLCRFNPPVFQPEAAERGYWPVVKKDDWCGHFENEAA' A
#
# COMPACT_ATOMS: atom_id res chain seq x y z
N MET A 1 -4.11 -21.72 1.26
CA MET A 1 -3.11 -21.07 0.38
C MET A 1 -3.22 -19.59 0.68
N THR A 2 -2.25 -19.02 1.37
CA THR A 2 -2.17 -17.56 1.59
C THR A 2 -1.94 -16.94 0.22
N THR A 3 -2.97 -16.29 -0.30
CA THR A 3 -2.89 -15.54 -1.56
C THR A 3 -1.93 -14.39 -1.34
N SER A 4 -0.75 -14.46 -1.96
CA SER A 4 0.29 -13.42 -1.93
C SER A 4 -0.18 -12.18 -2.69
N ALA A 5 -1.15 -11.46 -2.14
CA ALA A 5 -1.74 -10.26 -2.72
C ALA A 5 -1.88 -9.19 -1.64
N CYS A 6 -1.66 -7.92 -2.01
CA CYS A 6 -1.77 -6.79 -1.08
C CYS A 6 -3.12 -6.77 -0.37
N SER A 7 -4.23 -7.05 -1.06
CA SER A 7 -5.58 -7.10 -0.47
C SER A 7 -5.78 -8.07 0.70
N SER A 8 -4.87 -9.03 0.91
CA SER A 8 -4.94 -9.99 2.03
C SER A 8 -3.84 -9.77 3.08
N CYS A 9 -3.03 -8.71 2.93
CA CYS A 9 -1.86 -8.45 3.78
C CYS A 9 -2.18 -7.44 4.88
N ALA A 10 -1.68 -7.67 6.10
CA ALA A 10 -1.87 -6.80 7.26
C ALA A 10 -1.36 -5.37 7.09
N PHE A 11 -0.45 -5.15 6.13
CA PHE A 11 0.11 -3.84 5.84
C PHE A 11 -0.62 -3.07 4.73
N TYR A 12 -1.66 -3.64 4.13
CA TYR A 12 -2.38 -2.97 3.06
C TYR A 12 -3.52 -2.13 3.61
N GLU A 13 -3.50 -0.83 3.31
CA GLU A 13 -4.61 0.06 3.60
C GLU A 13 -5.49 0.24 2.37
N ASP A 14 -6.65 -0.43 2.38
CA ASP A 14 -7.56 -0.45 1.23
C ASP A 14 -8.20 0.91 0.93
N HIS A 15 -8.31 1.22 -0.36
CA HIS A 15 -8.89 2.45 -0.90
C HIS A 15 -8.25 3.76 -0.40
N LYS A 16 -7.07 3.73 0.22
CA LYS A 16 -6.35 4.93 0.69
C LYS A 16 -5.41 5.51 -0.38
N ALA A 17 -5.39 6.83 -0.47
CA ALA A 17 -4.40 7.60 -1.22
C ALA A 17 -3.46 8.37 -0.26
N ASN A 18 -2.43 9.02 -0.82
CA ASN A 18 -1.55 9.94 -0.07
C ASN A 18 -2.19 11.32 0.24
N ASN A 19 -3.48 11.46 -0.03
CA ASN A 19 -4.31 12.64 0.18
C ASN A 19 -5.71 12.22 0.68
N GLU A 20 -6.67 13.12 0.73
CA GLU A 20 -8.03 12.86 1.23
C GLU A 20 -8.92 12.05 0.25
N GLN A 21 -8.40 11.69 -0.92
CA GLN A 21 -9.13 10.90 -1.91
C GLN A 21 -9.14 9.41 -1.56
N THR A 22 -10.16 8.72 -2.05
CA THR A 22 -10.22 7.27 -2.09
C THR A 22 -9.89 6.76 -3.49
N LEU A 23 -9.24 5.61 -3.58
CA LEU A 23 -8.90 4.96 -4.85
C LEU A 23 -9.75 3.71 -5.01
N GLU A 24 -10.39 3.50 -6.15
CA GLU A 24 -11.06 2.23 -6.45
C GLU A 24 -10.01 1.18 -6.87
N ASN A 25 -10.02 0.01 -6.22
CA ASN A 25 -9.11 -1.12 -6.50
C ASN A 25 -7.61 -0.87 -6.23
N ALA A 26 -7.28 0.17 -5.47
CA ALA A 26 -5.93 0.44 -5.02
C ALA A 26 -5.91 0.92 -3.58
N GLY A 27 -4.72 0.95 -2.98
CA GLY A 27 -4.50 1.34 -1.61
C GLY A 27 -3.02 1.62 -1.34
N LEU A 28 -2.65 1.77 -0.08
CA LEU A 28 -1.26 2.01 0.33
C LEU A 28 -0.62 0.74 0.87
N CYS A 29 0.60 0.44 0.44
CA CYS A 29 1.44 -0.59 1.07
C CYS A 29 2.23 0.02 2.23
N ARG A 30 1.90 -0.34 3.47
CA ARG A 30 2.57 0.17 4.69
C ARG A 30 3.84 -0.59 5.08
N PHE A 31 4.16 -1.69 4.39
CA PHE A 31 5.41 -2.40 4.58
C PHE A 31 6.59 -1.66 3.94
N ASN A 32 6.39 -1.15 2.72
CA ASN A 32 7.41 -0.38 2.02
C ASN A 32 7.33 1.10 2.44
N PRO A 33 8.43 1.68 2.94
CA PRO A 33 8.41 3.05 3.46
C PRO A 33 8.09 4.07 2.37
N PRO A 34 7.65 5.29 2.75
CA PRO A 34 7.45 6.38 1.82
C PRO A 34 8.68 6.67 0.96
N VAL A 35 8.45 6.93 -0.32
CA VAL A 35 9.49 7.29 -1.29
C VAL A 35 9.40 8.79 -1.58
N PHE A 36 10.55 9.46 -1.60
CA PHE A 36 10.62 10.87 -2.00
C PHE A 36 10.35 10.99 -3.50
N GLN A 37 9.41 11.86 -3.87
CA GLN A 37 9.20 12.21 -5.27
C GLN A 37 10.08 13.38 -5.67
N PRO A 38 10.63 13.42 -6.90
CA PRO A 38 11.48 14.52 -7.37
C PRO A 38 10.82 15.90 -7.27
N GLU A 39 9.49 15.96 -7.35
CA GLU A 39 8.71 17.20 -7.42
C GLU A 39 8.03 17.58 -6.09
N ALA A 40 8.01 16.69 -5.10
CA ALA A 40 7.37 16.93 -3.81
C ALA A 40 8.43 17.31 -2.76
N ALA A 41 8.60 18.61 -2.55
CA ALA A 41 9.69 19.17 -1.75
C ALA A 41 9.58 18.94 -0.22
N GLU A 42 8.47 18.41 0.30
CA GLU A 42 8.20 18.48 1.75
C GLU A 42 7.85 17.16 2.44
N ARG A 43 7.41 16.10 1.73
CA ARG A 43 7.15 14.78 2.33
C ARG A 43 7.24 13.62 1.34
N GLY A 44 7.68 12.45 1.81
CA GLY A 44 7.62 11.21 1.03
C GLY A 44 6.19 10.70 0.88
N TYR A 45 5.94 9.93 -0.18
CA TYR A 45 4.65 9.27 -0.43
C TYR A 45 4.76 7.77 -0.27
N TRP A 46 3.76 7.20 0.41
CA TRP A 46 3.62 5.77 0.48
C TRP A 46 3.35 5.18 -0.90
N PRO A 47 3.88 4.00 -1.23
CA PRO A 47 3.58 3.33 -2.48
C PRO A 47 2.08 3.05 -2.59
N VAL A 48 1.47 3.54 -3.67
CA VAL A 48 0.11 3.17 -4.07
C VAL A 48 0.21 1.87 -4.87
N VAL A 49 -0.50 0.84 -4.43
CA VAL A 49 -0.50 -0.50 -5.02
C VAL A 49 -1.92 -0.97 -5.30
N LYS A 50 -2.09 -1.85 -6.28
CA LYS A 50 -3.36 -2.52 -6.56
C LYS A 50 -3.62 -3.65 -5.58
N LYS A 51 -4.88 -4.07 -5.48
CA LYS A 51 -5.32 -5.18 -4.63
C LYS A 51 -4.60 -6.51 -4.90
N ASP A 52 -4.21 -6.74 -6.15
CA ASP A 52 -3.56 -7.95 -6.66
C ASP A 52 -2.04 -7.84 -6.77
N ASP A 53 -1.45 -6.68 -6.44
CA ASP A 53 0.01 -6.51 -6.43
C ASP A 53 0.66 -7.34 -5.30
N TRP A 54 1.95 -7.62 -5.48
CA TRP A 54 2.78 -8.32 -4.50
C TRP A 54 4.17 -7.72 -4.43
N CYS A 55 4.59 -7.33 -3.22
CA CYS A 55 5.88 -6.66 -2.99
C CYS A 55 6.99 -7.61 -2.50
N GLY A 56 6.73 -8.92 -2.41
CA GLY A 56 7.67 -9.90 -1.85
C GLY A 56 7.53 -10.14 -0.34
N HIS A 57 6.72 -9.34 0.36
CA HIS A 57 6.38 -9.54 1.78
C HIS A 57 4.89 -9.81 1.98
N PHE A 58 4.56 -10.63 2.97
CA PHE A 58 3.18 -10.92 3.38
C PHE A 58 3.13 -11.19 4.88
N GLU A 59 2.21 -10.54 5.57
CA GLU A 59 1.82 -10.87 6.93
C GLU A 59 0.30 -10.97 7.01
N ASN A 60 -0.18 -11.97 7.74
CA ASN A 60 -1.60 -12.12 7.99
C ASN A 60 -2.03 -11.12 9.07
N GLU A 61 -3.24 -10.57 8.98
CA GLU A 61 -3.80 -9.80 10.09
C GLU A 61 -3.90 -10.74 11.30
N ALA A 62 -3.25 -10.38 12.40
CA ALA A 62 -3.32 -11.16 13.62
C ALA A 62 -4.79 -11.22 14.08
N ALA A 63 -5.30 -12.44 14.25
CA ALA A 63 -6.68 -12.71 14.67
C ALA A 63 -6.99 -12.19 16.07
#